data_AF-A0A9Q3I2U0-F1
#
_entry.id   AF-A0A9Q3I2U0-F1
#
_cell.length_a   1.000
_cell.length_b   1.000
_cell.length_c   1.000
_cell.angle_alpha   90.00
_cell.angle_beta   90.00
_cell.angle_gamma   90.00
#
_symmetry.space_group_name_H-M   'P 1'
#
loop_
_entity.id
_entity.type
_entity.pdbx_description
1 polymer ?
#
loop_
_entity_poly.entity_id
_entity_poly.type
_entity_poly.pdbx_seq_one_letter_code
_entity_poly.pdbx_strand_id
1 'polypeptide(L)'
;MDGLAERMIQTLGEMIRIFCAYGLEFKYSDAFTHHWCTLISELELAYKTSLHCSTGQTPAMLEKGWNPRPQTDKLRKYLIEIHPTASIFKMIFDKVKHHFKQSINDAFEYEKQKWDKSHKVPYFKVGDLVLVSTLNFNNIKGPRKLKYSHEGPFVIVALHGTNAFQVELSGE
;
A
#
# COMPACT_ATOMS: atom_id res chain seq x y z
N MET A 1 11.16 -14.68 16.43
CA MET A 1 10.18 -13.58 16.53
C MET A 1 9.55 -13.42 15.16
N ASP A 2 8.23 -13.55 15.13
CA ASP A 2 7.49 -13.95 13.93
C ASP A 2 7.24 -12.77 12.98
N GLY A 3 7.61 -12.91 11.71
CA GLY A 3 7.46 -11.85 10.69
C GLY A 3 6.01 -11.42 10.40
N LEU A 4 5.02 -12.08 11.01
CA LEU A 4 3.63 -11.65 11.05
C LEU A 4 3.40 -10.56 12.10
N ALA A 5 3.95 -10.73 13.31
CA ALA A 5 3.87 -9.74 14.38
C ALA A 5 4.63 -8.46 13.98
N GLU A 6 5.79 -8.61 13.33
CA GLU A 6 6.57 -7.47 12.84
C GLU A 6 5.79 -6.65 11.80
N ARG A 7 5.13 -7.32 10.84
CA ARG A 7 4.26 -6.64 9.86
C ARG A 7 3.09 -5.92 10.53
N MET A 8 2.43 -6.55 11.49
CA MET A 8 1.36 -5.91 12.26
C MET A 8 1.85 -4.65 12.99
N ILE A 9 3.01 -4.72 13.64
CA ILE A 9 3.62 -3.59 14.34
C ILE A 9 3.95 -2.46 13.37
N GLN A 10 4.51 -2.77 12.19
CA GLN A 10 4.79 -1.78 11.16
C GLN A 10 3.52 -1.06 10.69
N THR A 11 2.46 -1.81 10.37
CA THR A 11 1.19 -1.23 9.94
C THR A 11 0.56 -0.33 11.02
N LEU A 12 0.52 -0.79 12.28
CA LEU A 12 0.01 0.04 13.38
C LEU A 12 0.86 1.29 13.61
N GLY A 13 2.19 1.17 13.48
CA GLY A 13 3.11 2.30 13.59
C GLY A 13 2.88 3.35 12.50
N GLU A 14 2.62 2.93 11.27
CA GLU A 14 2.25 3.82 10.17
C GLU A 14 0.91 4.51 10.42
N MET A 15 -0.11 3.76 10.87
CA MET A 15 -1.41 4.34 11.21
C MET A 15 -1.26 5.43 12.29
N ILE A 16 -0.53 5.16 13.37
CA ILE A 16 -0.27 6.15 14.44
C ILE A 16 0.40 7.40 13.86
N ARG A 17 1.43 7.26 13.01
CA ARG A 17 2.13 8.41 12.42
C ARG A 17 1.18 9.29 11.60
N ILE A 18 0.31 8.68 10.81
CA ILE A 18 -0.68 9.40 9.99
C ILE A 18 -1.64 10.17 10.90
N PHE A 19 -2.24 9.51 11.89
CA PHE A 19 -3.21 10.15 12.78
C PHE A 19 -2.59 11.24 13.65
N CYS A 20 -1.39 11.02 14.20
CA CYS A 20 -0.67 12.04 14.96
C CYS A 20 -0.23 13.24 14.10
N ALA A 21 0.11 13.03 12.81
CA ALA A 21 0.43 14.11 11.89
C ALA A 21 -0.80 14.95 11.53
N TYR A 22 -1.92 14.31 11.17
CA TYR A 22 -3.18 15.00 10.87
C TYR A 22 -3.79 15.71 12.08
N GLY A 23 -3.51 15.21 13.28
CA GLY A 23 -3.99 15.79 14.51
C GLY A 23 -3.46 17.19 14.83
N LEU A 24 -2.35 17.59 14.20
CA LEU A 24 -1.83 18.95 14.33
C LEU A 24 -2.67 19.98 13.56
N GLU A 25 -3.33 19.58 12.46
CA GLU A 25 -4.16 20.46 11.63
C GLU A 25 -5.59 20.59 12.15
N PHE A 26 -6.12 19.54 12.79
CA PHE A 26 -7.48 19.52 13.37
C PHE A 26 -7.44 19.50 14.91
N LYS A 27 -6.94 20.59 15.52
CA LYS A 27 -7.16 20.86 16.94
C LYS A 27 -8.43 21.69 17.12
N TYR A 28 -9.52 21.06 17.56
CA TYR A 28 -10.61 21.79 18.21
C TYR A 28 -10.48 21.62 19.72
N SER A 29 -10.69 22.72 20.46
CA SER A 29 -10.47 22.82 21.91
C SER A 29 -10.98 21.59 22.68
N ASP A 30 -10.08 21.01 23.48
CA ASP A 30 -10.26 19.96 24.50
C ASP A 30 -10.86 18.59 24.14
N ALA A 31 -11.44 18.38 22.95
CA ALA A 31 -12.11 17.10 22.66
C ALA A 31 -11.25 16.06 21.89
N PHE A 32 -10.23 16.51 21.16
CA PHE A 32 -9.39 15.64 20.32
C PHE A 32 -7.94 15.66 20.79
N THR A 33 -7.64 14.87 21.81
CA THR A 33 -6.28 14.64 22.25
C THR A 33 -5.63 13.57 21.38
N HIS A 34 -4.74 14.01 20.48
CA HIS A 34 -3.95 13.16 19.58
C HIS A 34 -2.80 12.44 20.32
N HIS A 35 -3.06 11.98 21.54
CA HIS A 35 -2.12 11.16 22.28
C HIS A 35 -2.13 9.76 21.68
N TRP A 36 -0.98 9.30 21.20
CA TRP A 36 -0.85 7.98 20.60
C TRP A 36 -1.42 6.86 21.51
N CYS A 37 -1.30 7.00 22.84
CA CYS A 37 -1.85 6.05 23.82
C CYS A 37 -3.37 5.86 23.72
N THR A 38 -4.14 6.92 23.44
CA THR A 38 -5.61 6.82 23.30
C THR A 38 -6.01 6.26 21.94
N LEU A 39 -5.19 6.49 20.92
CA LEU A 39 -5.42 6.00 19.55
C LEU A 39 -5.15 4.51 19.39
N ILE A 40 -4.26 3.90 20.19
CA ILE A 40 -3.88 2.49 20.04
C ILE A 40 -5.10 1.56 19.99
N SER A 41 -6.02 1.69 20.93
CA SER A 41 -7.19 0.79 21.02
C SER A 41 -8.11 0.94 19.80
N GLU A 42 -8.26 2.16 19.30
CA GLU A 42 -9.07 2.44 18.11
C GLU A 42 -8.41 1.91 16.84
N LEU A 43 -7.09 2.09 16.71
CA LEU A 43 -6.31 1.60 15.57
C LEU A 43 -6.20 0.08 15.55
N GLU A 44 -6.07 -0.56 16.71
CA GLU A 44 -6.10 -2.01 16.83
C GLU A 44 -7.45 -2.57 16.33
N LEU A 45 -8.55 -1.94 16.73
CA LEU A 45 -9.89 -2.31 16.25
C LEU A 45 -10.03 -2.10 14.74
N ALA A 46 -9.54 -0.96 14.23
CA ALA A 46 -9.56 -0.65 12.80
C ALA A 46 -8.74 -1.67 12.00
N TYR A 47 -7.54 -2.03 12.46
CA TYR A 47 -6.70 -3.05 11.84
C TYR A 47 -7.42 -4.41 11.82
N LYS A 48 -7.97 -4.83 12.96
CA LYS A 48 -8.67 -6.12 13.10
C LYS A 48 -9.92 -6.24 12.23
N THR A 49 -10.57 -5.11 11.91
CA THR A 49 -11.80 -5.06 11.11
C THR A 49 -11.56 -4.68 9.65
N SER A 50 -10.34 -4.33 9.28
CA SER A 50 -9.96 -4.00 7.91
C SER A 50 -9.65 -5.25 7.09
N LEU A 51 -10.04 -5.24 5.82
CA LEU A 51 -9.75 -6.34 4.90
C LEU A 51 -8.26 -6.39 4.60
N HIS A 52 -7.64 -7.55 4.78
CA HIS A 52 -6.25 -7.74 4.41
C HIS A 52 -6.13 -8.19 2.96
N CYS A 53 -5.27 -7.54 2.18
CA CYS A 53 -5.18 -7.73 0.72
C CYS A 53 -4.81 -9.17 0.31
N SER A 54 -3.99 -9.87 1.09
CA SER A 54 -3.55 -11.23 0.76
C SER A 54 -4.57 -12.33 1.11
N THR A 55 -5.46 -12.10 2.06
CA THR A 55 -6.42 -13.10 2.54
C THR A 55 -7.85 -12.81 2.10
N GLY A 56 -8.15 -11.57 1.69
CA GLY A 56 -9.51 -11.13 1.37
C GLY A 56 -10.46 -11.16 2.58
N GLN A 57 -9.94 -11.38 3.79
CA GLN A 57 -10.69 -11.43 5.03
C GLN A 57 -10.05 -10.51 6.07
N THR A 58 -10.84 -10.14 7.08
CA THR A 58 -10.37 -9.33 8.20
C THR A 58 -9.65 -10.21 9.22
N PRO A 59 -8.61 -9.70 9.93
CA PRO A 59 -7.93 -10.47 10.97
C PRO A 59 -8.89 -11.00 12.04
N ALA A 60 -9.88 -10.21 12.48
CA ALA A 60 -10.86 -10.66 13.47
C ALA A 60 -11.73 -11.82 12.96
N MET A 61 -12.04 -11.87 11.67
CA MET A 61 -12.77 -13.00 11.07
C MET A 61 -11.91 -14.26 11.08
N LEU A 62 -10.63 -14.15 10.75
CA LEU A 62 -9.71 -15.28 10.72
C LEU A 62 -9.38 -15.80 12.13
N GLU A 63 -9.20 -14.91 13.10
CA GLU A 63 -8.84 -15.27 14.47
C GLU A 63 -10.03 -15.73 15.31
N LYS A 64 -11.18 -15.06 15.17
CA LYS A 64 -12.33 -15.22 16.07
C LYS A 64 -13.60 -15.70 15.38
N GLY A 65 -13.64 -15.73 14.04
CA GLY A 65 -14.84 -16.08 13.28
C GLY A 65 -15.93 -15.01 13.27
N TRP A 66 -15.67 -13.80 13.79
CA TRP A 66 -16.63 -12.69 13.78
C TRP A 66 -15.93 -11.33 13.80
N ASN A 67 -16.60 -10.32 13.21
CA ASN A 67 -16.13 -8.95 13.22
C ASN A 67 -16.93 -8.09 14.22
N PRO A 68 -16.26 -7.37 15.12
CA PRO A 68 -16.91 -6.33 15.91
C PRO A 68 -17.44 -5.23 15.00
N ARG A 69 -18.68 -4.76 15.26
CA ARG A 69 -19.27 -3.66 14.49
C ARG A 69 -18.76 -2.33 15.03
N PRO A 70 -18.11 -1.48 14.22
CA PRO A 70 -17.68 -0.15 14.66
C PRO A 70 -18.89 0.75 14.95
N GLN A 71 -18.72 1.68 15.90
CA GLN A 71 -19.80 2.58 16.36
C GLN A 71 -20.29 3.55 15.28
N THR A 72 -19.46 3.85 14.28
CA THR A 72 -19.78 4.75 13.16
C THR A 72 -20.85 4.20 12.22
N ASP A 73 -21.06 2.89 12.22
CA ASP A 73 -21.93 2.19 11.26
C ASP A 73 -23.43 2.33 11.60
N LYS A 74 -23.77 2.78 12.82
CA LYS A 74 -25.16 2.83 13.30
C LYS A 74 -25.44 3.97 14.27
N LEU A 75 -25.13 5.22 13.90
CA LEU A 75 -25.95 6.30 14.43
C LEU A 75 -27.35 6.11 13.83
N ARG A 76 -28.24 5.46 14.58
CA ARG A 76 -29.63 5.24 14.16
C ARG A 76 -30.18 6.62 13.82
N LYS A 77 -30.64 6.79 12.57
CA LYS A 77 -31.25 8.01 12.04
C LYS A 77 -32.44 8.52 12.87
N TYR A 78 -32.89 7.73 13.85
CA TYR A 78 -34.05 7.92 14.71
C TYR A 78 -33.71 8.11 16.21
N LEU A 79 -32.44 8.31 16.58
CA LEU A 79 -32.11 8.71 17.96
C LEU A 79 -32.49 10.18 18.13
N ILE A 80 -33.50 10.43 18.97
CA ILE A 80 -34.16 11.74 19.14
C ILE A 80 -33.23 12.76 19.82
N GLU A 81 -32.19 12.31 20.54
CA GLU A 81 -31.17 13.17 21.13
C GLU A 81 -29.78 12.60 20.87
N ILE A 82 -29.02 13.27 19.99
CA ILE A 82 -27.59 13.02 19.82
C ILE A 82 -26.85 14.09 20.61
N HIS A 83 -25.98 13.68 21.54
CA HIS A 83 -25.15 14.61 22.30
C HIS A 83 -24.36 15.53 21.34
N PRO A 84 -24.28 16.85 21.56
CA PRO A 84 -23.64 17.79 20.63
C PRO A 84 -22.21 17.39 20.27
N THR A 85 -21.45 16.85 21.22
CA THR A 85 -20.09 16.33 20.98
C THR A 85 -20.07 15.17 19.98
N ALA A 86 -21.04 14.26 20.02
CA ALA A 86 -21.11 13.12 19.10
C ALA A 86 -21.47 13.58 17.67
N SER A 87 -22.34 14.58 17.53
CA SER A 87 -22.67 15.20 16.25
C SER A 87 -21.46 15.92 15.64
N ILE A 88 -20.71 16.67 16.45
CA ILE A 88 -19.49 17.35 16.01
C ILE A 88 -18.41 16.33 15.61
N PHE A 89 -18.22 15.28 16.41
CA PHE A 89 -17.29 14.19 16.12
C PHE A 89 -17.61 13.55 14.76
N LYS A 90 -18.88 13.21 14.52
CA LYS A 90 -19.31 12.65 13.23
C LYS A 90 -18.97 13.58 12.07
N MET A 91 -19.28 14.87 12.19
CA MET A 91 -18.99 15.85 11.14
C MET A 91 -17.48 15.93 10.84
N ILE A 92 -16.64 15.96 11.87
CA ILE A 92 -15.18 15.98 11.71
C ILE A 92 -14.71 14.69 11.04
N PHE A 93 -15.18 13.54 11.51
CA PHE A 93 -14.83 12.24 10.97
C PHE A 93 -15.20 12.11 9.49
N ASP A 94 -16.40 12.57 9.11
CA ASP A 94 -16.86 12.55 7.72
C ASP A 94 -16.00 13.48 6.83
N LYS A 95 -15.58 14.65 7.34
CA LYS A 95 -14.63 15.54 6.65
C LYS A 95 -13.26 14.92 6.45
N VAL A 96 -12.68 14.33 7.50
CA VAL A 96 -11.38 13.65 7.44
C VAL A 96 -11.43 12.48 6.46
N LYS A 97 -12.51 11.69 6.49
CA LYS A 97 -12.72 10.58 5.55
C LYS A 97 -12.81 11.06 4.11
N HIS A 98 -13.48 12.18 3.87
CA HIS A 98 -13.57 12.78 2.54
C HIS A 98 -12.20 13.25 2.04
N HIS A 99 -11.47 13.99 2.87
CA HIS A 99 -10.12 14.46 2.55
C HIS A 99 -9.18 13.29 2.24
N PHE A 100 -9.18 12.25 3.08
CA PHE A 100 -8.35 11.07 2.88
C PHE A 100 -8.66 10.36 1.55
N LYS A 101 -9.94 10.23 1.20
CA LYS A 101 -10.35 9.65 -0.08
C LYS A 101 -9.87 10.48 -1.26
N GLN A 102 -9.91 11.81 -1.16
CA GLN A 102 -9.37 12.70 -2.18
C GLN A 102 -7.86 12.54 -2.31
N SER A 103 -7.11 12.61 -1.21
CA SER A 103 -5.64 12.46 -1.24
C SER A 103 -5.18 11.12 -1.84
N ILE A 104 -5.89 10.01 -1.56
CA ILE A 104 -5.60 8.72 -2.19
C ILE A 104 -5.84 8.78 -3.70
N ASN A 105 -6.97 9.33 -4.13
CA ASN A 105 -7.29 9.44 -5.55
C ASN A 105 -6.27 10.32 -6.27
N ASP A 106 -5.90 11.46 -5.69
CA ASP A 106 -4.90 12.37 -6.25
C ASP A 106 -3.53 11.70 -6.37
N ALA A 107 -3.11 10.94 -5.36
CA ALA A 107 -1.87 10.17 -5.40
C ALA A 107 -1.90 9.10 -6.50
N PHE A 108 -3.02 8.37 -6.63
CA PHE A 108 -3.20 7.37 -7.68
C PHE A 108 -3.19 7.99 -9.08
N GLU A 109 -3.87 9.11 -9.27
CA GLU A 109 -3.88 9.85 -10.54
C GLU A 109 -2.49 10.37 -10.89
N TYR A 110 -1.76 10.92 -9.91
CA TYR A 110 -0.38 11.37 -10.09
C TYR A 110 0.55 10.23 -10.51
N GLU A 111 0.48 9.08 -9.83
CA GLU A 111 1.27 7.89 -10.17
C GLU A 111 0.94 7.37 -11.57
N LYS A 112 -0.35 7.32 -11.92
CA LYS A 112 -0.81 6.93 -13.25
C LYS A 112 -0.28 7.87 -14.33
N GLN A 113 -0.42 9.19 -14.16
CA GLN A 113 0.07 10.17 -15.14
C GLN A 113 1.60 10.07 -15.32
N LYS A 114 2.33 9.89 -14.21
CA LYS A 114 3.78 9.72 -14.25
C LYS A 114 4.19 8.43 -14.97
N TRP A 115 3.47 7.34 -14.70
CA TRP A 115 3.63 6.08 -15.41
C TRP A 115 3.37 6.28 -16.90
N ASP A 116 2.17 6.71 -17.29
CA ASP A 116 1.77 6.90 -18.69
C ASP A 116 2.72 7.82 -19.48
N LYS A 117 3.28 8.85 -18.84
CA LYS A 117 4.25 9.76 -19.47
C LYS A 117 5.64 9.13 -19.67
N SER A 118 6.11 8.34 -18.70
CA SER A 118 7.45 7.76 -18.73
C SER A 118 7.49 6.38 -19.38
N HIS A 119 6.36 5.67 -19.42
CA HIS A 119 6.28 4.31 -19.94
C HIS A 119 6.34 4.33 -21.45
N LYS A 120 7.46 3.87 -22.00
CA LYS A 120 7.58 3.51 -23.40
C LYS A 120 7.64 2.00 -23.46
N VAL A 121 6.66 1.39 -24.11
CA VAL A 121 6.72 -0.05 -24.41
C VAL A 121 7.84 -0.23 -25.43
N PRO A 122 8.94 -0.91 -25.08
CA PRO A 122 10.01 -1.12 -26.04
C PRO A 122 9.52 -2.11 -27.10
N TYR A 123 9.67 -1.73 -28.36
CA TYR A 123 9.29 -2.59 -29.48
C TYR A 123 10.52 -3.37 -29.95
N PHE A 124 10.49 -4.69 -29.78
CA PHE A 124 11.53 -5.61 -30.22
C PHE A 124 10.97 -6.60 -31.24
N LYS A 125 11.79 -7.00 -32.20
CA LYS A 125 11.48 -8.03 -33.18
C LYS A 125 12.30 -9.28 -32.92
N VAL A 126 11.76 -10.42 -33.38
CA VAL A 126 12.53 -11.67 -33.44
C VAL A 126 13.74 -11.43 -34.35
N GLY A 127 14.93 -11.79 -33.86
CA GLY A 127 16.21 -11.53 -34.53
C GLY A 127 16.95 -10.27 -34.05
N ASP A 128 16.33 -9.40 -33.25
CA ASP A 128 17.04 -8.25 -32.67
C ASP A 128 18.06 -8.70 -31.61
N LEU A 129 19.17 -7.96 -31.52
CA LEU A 129 20.22 -8.15 -30.54
C LEU A 129 19.97 -7.27 -29.31
N VAL A 130 19.87 -7.89 -28.13
CA VAL A 130 19.57 -7.19 -26.87
C VAL A 130 20.57 -7.51 -25.77
N LEU A 131 20.85 -6.49 -24.94
CA LEU A 131 21.67 -6.60 -23.76
C LEU A 131 20.83 -7.02 -22.55
N VAL A 132 21.19 -8.11 -21.87
CA VAL A 132 20.44 -8.62 -20.70
C VAL A 132 21.12 -8.18 -19.40
N SER A 133 20.35 -7.74 -18.42
CA SER A 133 20.88 -7.28 -17.13
C SER A 133 21.44 -8.44 -16.30
N THR A 134 22.61 -8.23 -15.69
CA THR A 134 23.30 -9.24 -14.86
C THR A 134 22.77 -9.39 -13.44
N LEU A 135 21.74 -8.63 -13.07
CA LEU A 135 21.16 -8.63 -11.72
C LEU A 135 20.65 -10.01 -11.28
N ASN A 136 20.10 -10.80 -12.22
CA ASN A 136 19.49 -12.10 -11.93
C ASN A 136 20.35 -13.31 -12.38
N PHE A 137 21.55 -13.07 -12.90
CA PHE A 137 22.45 -14.14 -13.34
C PHE A 137 23.29 -14.66 -12.17
N ASN A 138 22.95 -15.85 -11.69
CA ASN A 138 23.71 -16.54 -10.63
C ASN A 138 24.97 -17.26 -11.16
N ASN A 139 25.09 -17.42 -12.48
CA ASN A 139 26.15 -18.22 -13.10
C ASN A 139 27.43 -17.42 -13.44
N ILE A 140 27.43 -16.10 -13.27
CA ILE A 140 28.60 -15.25 -13.55
C ILE A 140 29.50 -15.18 -12.31
N LYS A 141 30.70 -15.77 -12.38
CA LYS A 141 31.69 -15.74 -11.30
C LYS A 141 32.30 -14.34 -11.15
N GLY A 142 32.45 -13.85 -9.91
CA GLY A 142 33.16 -12.60 -9.59
C GLY A 142 32.43 -11.68 -8.60
N PRO A 143 33.12 -10.66 -8.05
CA PRO A 143 32.54 -9.72 -7.08
C PRO A 143 31.56 -8.76 -7.76
N ARG A 144 30.38 -8.56 -7.15
CA ARG A 144 29.26 -7.75 -7.67
C ARG A 144 29.66 -6.34 -8.15
N LYS A 145 30.68 -5.73 -7.54
CA LYS A 145 31.17 -4.37 -7.86
C LYS A 145 32.02 -4.29 -9.14
N LEU A 146 32.57 -5.41 -9.61
CA LEU A 146 33.41 -5.48 -10.82
C LEU A 146 32.67 -6.13 -12.01
N LYS A 147 31.37 -6.44 -11.86
CA LYS A 147 30.57 -7.02 -12.94
C LYS A 147 30.04 -5.92 -13.85
N TYR A 148 30.00 -6.18 -15.15
CA TYR A 148 29.26 -5.35 -16.08
C TYR A 148 27.76 -5.41 -15.75
N SER A 149 27.06 -4.27 -15.84
CA SER A 149 25.62 -4.20 -15.53
C SER A 149 24.75 -4.96 -16.55
N HIS A 150 25.29 -5.16 -17.75
CA HIS A 150 24.64 -5.87 -18.85
C HIS A 150 25.64 -6.80 -19.54
N GLU A 151 25.17 -7.97 -19.99
CA GLU A 151 25.95 -8.97 -20.72
C GLU A 151 25.35 -9.24 -22.10
N GLY A 152 26.25 -9.45 -23.05
CA GLY A 152 26.02 -9.98 -24.42
C GLY A 152 25.05 -9.17 -25.28
N PRO A 153 25.24 -9.10 -26.59
CA PRO A 153 24.10 -8.99 -27.49
C PRO A 153 23.52 -10.40 -27.69
N PHE A 154 22.40 -10.72 -27.04
CA PHE A 154 21.68 -11.98 -27.24
C PHE A 154 20.57 -11.79 -28.27
N VAL A 155 20.30 -12.84 -29.07
CA VAL A 155 19.26 -12.80 -30.10
C VAL A 155 17.91 -13.14 -29.47
N ILE A 156 16.88 -12.36 -29.80
CA ILE A 156 15.49 -12.68 -29.44
C ILE A 156 14.97 -13.80 -30.36
N VAL A 157 14.58 -14.92 -29.77
CA VAL A 157 14.04 -16.10 -30.47
C VAL A 157 12.52 -16.04 -30.60
N ALA A 158 11.83 -15.59 -29.55
CA ALA A 158 10.37 -15.54 -29.52
C ALA A 158 9.86 -14.39 -28.64
N LEU A 159 8.67 -13.88 -28.98
CA LEU A 159 7.96 -12.87 -28.20
C LEU A 159 6.80 -13.56 -27.46
N HIS A 160 6.79 -13.52 -26.12
CA HIS A 160 5.76 -14.13 -25.27
C HIS A 160 4.86 -13.06 -24.62
N GLY A 161 4.45 -12.05 -25.39
CA GLY A 161 3.59 -10.95 -24.94
C GLY A 161 4.19 -9.58 -25.21
N THR A 162 3.64 -8.54 -24.57
CA THR A 162 4.09 -7.15 -24.74
C THR A 162 5.44 -6.85 -24.09
N ASN A 163 5.75 -7.50 -22.96
CA ASN A 163 6.95 -7.22 -22.16
C ASN A 163 7.80 -8.47 -21.85
N ALA A 164 7.47 -9.63 -22.43
CA ALA A 164 8.19 -10.88 -22.18
C ALA A 164 8.80 -11.40 -23.48
N PHE A 165 10.11 -11.59 -23.48
CA PHE A 165 10.90 -12.00 -24.64
C PHE A 165 11.75 -13.21 -24.25
N GLN A 166 11.82 -14.19 -25.15
CA GLN A 166 12.73 -15.32 -25.02
C GLN A 166 14.00 -15.01 -25.80
N VAL A 167 15.12 -15.05 -25.10
CA VAL A 167 16.46 -14.82 -25.67
C VAL A 167 17.26 -16.11 -25.66
N GLU A 168 18.05 -16.33 -26.70
CA GLU A 168 19.01 -17.43 -26.74
C GLU A 168 20.30 -17.00 -26.05
N LEU A 169 20.60 -17.63 -24.92
CA LEU A 169 21.88 -17.48 -24.23
C LEU A 169 22.86 -18.46 -24.87
N SER A 170 23.39 -18.12 -26.05
CA SER A 170 24.50 -18.87 -26.64
C SER A 170 25.73 -18.66 -25.75
N GLY A 171 25.94 -19.58 -24.82
CA GLY A 171 27.17 -19.67 -24.06
C GLY A 171 28.29 -20.19 -24.96
N GLU A 172 29.42 -19.49 -24.96
CA GLU A 172 30.70 -20.20 -24.96
C GLU A 172 30.93 -20.84 -23.58
#